data_AF-A0A2G8L388-F1
#
_entry.id   AF-A0A2G8L388-F1
#
_cell.length_a   1.000
_cell.length_b   1.000
_cell.length_c   1.000
_cell.angle_alpha   90.00
_cell.angle_beta   90.00
_cell.angle_gamma   90.00
#
_symmetry.space_group_name_H-M   'P 1'
#
loop_
_entity.id
_entity.type
_entity.pdbx_description
1 polymer ?
#
loop_
_entity_poly.entity_id
_entity_poly.type
_entity_poly.pdbx_seq_one_letter_code
_entity_poly.pdbx_strand_id
1 'polypeptide(L)'
;MKNKMKDENVTNFELLEKEHKVLDKIAFEALSGKNQKLVWNREQLRNQLGDEFYHQYFRIGIFVERRILNITDNQTHKTIFSTIKRSIFITKPFIPISHLYLRLSFSGFDGKDIRLESGLCLSSLSSVEKISINEKGKGNTLSEEEVIGLINYGIKSPTFKALWLHSCKLPSSINPDIIPEESRLRNIKVISSRDACYLDLKSGKWSKPDDIQTITEMCSGALVIHRDTSKSIQRSVIELLVEASNHDIPIYRVTLGCSIDKIDEDGNIILSSGLSLPIITSLERMKIQTEKGREINEHEVNGIINYVQRSQRLKKLQ
;
A
#
# COMPACT_ATOMS: atom_id res chain seq x y z
N MET A 1 12.69 -41.85 6.38
CA MET A 1 13.66 -40.96 7.06
C MET A 1 14.53 -40.29 5.99
N LYS A 2 14.40 -38.98 5.79
CA LYS A 2 15.25 -38.21 4.87
C LYS A 2 16.37 -37.57 5.69
N ASN A 3 17.63 -37.86 5.32
CA ASN A 3 18.83 -37.23 5.85
C ASN A 3 18.77 -35.70 5.65
N LYS A 4 18.61 -34.94 6.73
CA LYS A 4 19.00 -33.52 6.75
C LYS A 4 20.52 -33.49 6.91
N MET A 5 21.24 -32.99 5.90
CA MET A 5 22.61 -32.54 6.08
C MET A 5 22.63 -31.53 7.24
N LYS A 6 23.49 -31.76 8.23
CA LYS A 6 23.82 -30.72 9.22
C LYS A 6 24.59 -29.64 8.48
N ASP A 7 23.93 -28.51 8.25
CA ASP A 7 24.57 -27.33 7.70
C ASP A 7 25.28 -26.63 8.86
N GLU A 8 26.62 -26.67 8.86
CA GLU A 8 27.46 -26.02 9.86
C GLU A 8 27.14 -24.52 9.98
N ASN A 9 26.65 -23.88 8.91
CA ASN A 9 26.23 -22.47 8.92
C ASN A 9 24.96 -22.24 9.75
N VAL A 10 24.01 -23.18 9.74
CA VAL A 10 22.78 -23.11 10.55
C VAL A 10 23.12 -23.33 12.03
N THR A 11 24.04 -24.25 12.29
CA THR A 11 24.48 -24.59 13.65
C THR A 11 25.27 -23.44 14.31
N ASN A 12 26.09 -22.71 13.55
CA ASN A 12 26.77 -21.50 14.03
C ASN A 12 25.81 -20.31 14.25
N PHE A 13 24.74 -20.20 13.45
CA PHE A 13 23.72 -19.15 13.64
C PHE A 13 22.97 -19.31 14.97
N GLU A 14 22.55 -20.54 15.29
CA GLU A 14 21.82 -20.85 16.54
C GLU A 14 22.68 -20.69 17.81
N LEU A 15 24.01 -20.80 17.71
CA LEU A 15 24.94 -20.56 18.81
C LEU A 15 25.10 -19.07 19.13
N LEU A 16 25.15 -18.20 18.11
CA LEU A 16 25.40 -16.76 18.27
C LEU A 16 24.12 -15.96 18.54
N GLU A 17 22.94 -16.49 18.16
CA GLU A 17 21.63 -15.92 18.53
C GLU A 17 21.40 -15.97 20.06
N LYS A 18 21.99 -16.95 20.76
CA LYS A 18 21.93 -17.07 22.23
C LYS A 18 22.77 -16.01 22.97
N GLU A 19 23.69 -15.34 22.28
CA GLU A 19 24.61 -14.34 22.84
C GLU A 19 24.37 -12.91 22.29
N HIS A 20 23.19 -12.66 21.71
CA HIS A 20 22.83 -11.37 21.10
C HIS A 20 22.68 -10.19 22.08
N LYS A 21 22.74 -10.45 23.40
CA LYS A 21 22.47 -9.47 24.46
C LYS A 21 23.29 -8.19 24.37
N VAL A 22 24.54 -8.29 23.92
CA VAL A 22 25.44 -7.14 23.77
C VAL A 22 25.01 -6.28 22.57
N LEU A 23 24.68 -6.90 21.44
CA LEU A 23 24.18 -6.19 20.26
C LEU A 23 22.80 -5.56 20.53
N ASP A 24 21.89 -6.28 21.20
CA ASP A 24 20.58 -5.74 21.59
C ASP A 24 20.72 -4.53 22.50
N LYS A 25 21.63 -4.58 23.47
CA LYS A 25 21.92 -3.45 24.35
C LYS A 25 22.47 -2.26 23.58
N ILE A 26 23.46 -2.46 22.71
CA ILE A 26 24.05 -1.41 21.88
C ILE A 26 22.99 -0.78 20.95
N ALA A 27 22.17 -1.60 20.31
CA ALA A 27 21.09 -1.15 19.44
C ALA A 27 20.01 -0.41 20.23
N PHE A 28 19.61 -0.93 21.38
CA PHE A 28 18.63 -0.29 22.27
C PHE A 28 19.12 1.07 22.72
N GLU A 29 20.32 1.18 23.31
CA GLU A 29 20.90 2.44 23.77
C GLU A 29 21.03 3.47 22.64
N ALA A 30 21.40 3.03 21.43
CA ALA A 30 21.49 3.90 20.27
C ALA A 30 20.13 4.38 19.72
N LEU A 31 19.07 3.59 19.92
CA LEU A 31 17.72 3.87 19.42
C LEU A 31 16.83 4.61 20.44
N SER A 32 17.10 4.47 21.74
CA SER A 32 16.17 4.84 22.83
C SER A 32 16.55 6.10 23.65
N GLY A 33 17.42 6.97 23.13
CA GLY A 33 17.78 8.24 23.80
C GLY A 33 17.43 9.52 23.02
N LYS A 34 17.55 10.68 23.68
CA LYS A 34 17.42 12.03 23.06
C LYS A 34 18.51 12.33 22.00
N ASN A 35 19.60 11.57 21.99
CA ASN A 35 20.70 11.65 21.02
C ASN A 35 20.91 10.29 20.34
N GLN A 36 20.02 9.94 19.40
CA GLN A 36 20.12 8.71 18.63
C GLN A 36 21.45 8.69 17.84
N LYS A 37 22.27 7.65 18.05
CA LYS A 37 23.59 7.52 17.39
C LYS A 37 23.71 6.16 16.72
N LEU A 38 23.40 6.12 15.43
CA LEU A 38 23.47 4.92 14.58
C LEU A 38 24.80 4.78 13.82
N VAL A 39 25.86 5.40 14.36
CA VAL A 39 27.18 5.48 13.75
C VAL A 39 28.23 5.08 14.78
N TRP A 40 28.82 3.91 14.60
CA TRP A 40 29.89 3.40 15.46
C TRP A 40 31.21 3.27 14.73
N ASN A 41 32.31 3.60 15.40
CA ASN A 41 33.65 3.30 14.90
C ASN A 41 33.84 1.77 14.81
N ARG A 42 34.40 1.31 13.69
CA ARG A 42 34.64 -0.11 13.41
C ARG A 42 35.38 -0.84 14.53
N GLU A 43 36.52 -0.33 14.97
CA GLU A 43 37.36 -1.01 15.95
C GLU A 43 36.66 -1.06 17.30
N GLN A 44 35.95 0.00 17.68
CA GLN A 44 35.18 0.03 18.91
C GLN A 44 34.04 -1.01 18.90
N LEU A 45 33.28 -1.10 17.81
CA LEU A 45 32.18 -2.06 17.72
C LEU A 45 32.69 -3.50 17.65
N ARG A 46 33.77 -3.74 16.91
CA ARG A 46 34.43 -5.05 16.81
C ARG A 46 34.99 -5.51 18.16
N ASN A 47 35.55 -4.60 18.96
CA ASN A 47 36.03 -4.91 20.31
C ASN A 47 34.89 -5.21 21.30
N GLN A 48 33.71 -4.61 21.11
CA GLN A 48 32.56 -4.85 21.97
C GLN A 48 31.80 -6.13 21.62
N LEU A 49 31.67 -6.45 20.33
CA LEU A 49 30.91 -7.62 19.86
C LEU A 49 31.76 -8.88 19.74
N GLY A 50 33.09 -8.73 19.64
CA GLY A 50 33.98 -9.83 19.26
C GLY A 50 34.12 -9.95 17.74
N ASP A 51 35.26 -10.46 17.32
CA ASP A 51 35.67 -10.45 15.91
C ASP A 51 34.79 -11.34 15.02
N GLU A 52 34.54 -12.56 15.48
CA GLU A 52 33.73 -13.55 14.77
C GLU A 52 32.27 -13.10 14.62
N PHE A 53 31.68 -12.59 15.70
CA PHE A 53 30.33 -12.02 15.72
C PHE A 53 30.22 -10.83 14.77
N TYR A 54 31.20 -9.92 14.82
CA TYR A 54 31.24 -8.75 13.93
C TYR A 54 31.28 -9.16 12.45
N HIS A 55 32.14 -10.11 12.09
CA HIS A 55 32.30 -10.55 10.71
C HIS A 55 31.08 -11.29 10.16
N GLN A 56 30.38 -12.07 10.99
CA GLN A 56 29.14 -12.71 10.58
C GLN A 56 28.05 -11.68 10.24
N TYR A 57 27.81 -10.71 11.12
CA TYR A 57 26.77 -9.68 10.93
C TYR A 57 27.10 -8.72 9.78
N PHE A 58 28.39 -8.52 9.50
CA PHE A 58 28.84 -7.85 8.28
C PHE A 58 28.58 -8.70 7.03
N ARG A 59 28.89 -10.00 7.06
CA ARG A 59 28.69 -10.92 5.92
C ARG A 59 27.23 -11.04 5.51
N ILE A 60 26.29 -11.02 6.47
CA ILE A 60 24.85 -11.10 6.21
C ILE A 60 24.20 -9.73 5.93
N GLY A 61 24.99 -8.65 5.87
CA GLY A 61 24.54 -7.33 5.44
C GLY A 61 23.78 -6.52 6.49
N ILE A 62 23.81 -6.92 7.77
CA ILE A 62 23.22 -6.13 8.86
C ILE A 62 24.12 -4.94 9.21
N PHE A 63 25.44 -5.13 9.19
CA PHE A 63 26.41 -4.05 9.35
C PHE A 63 26.85 -3.52 7.99
N VAL A 64 26.57 -2.23 7.74
CA VAL A 64 27.04 -1.54 6.54
C VAL A 64 28.22 -0.64 6.89
N GLU A 65 29.39 -0.89 6.29
CA GLU A 65 30.57 -0.06 6.48
C GLU A 65 30.61 1.10 5.47
N ARG A 66 30.68 2.33 5.98
CA ARG A 66 30.88 3.52 5.14
C ARG A 66 32.20 4.21 5.50
N ARG A 67 32.96 4.61 4.47
CA ARG A 67 34.13 5.48 4.64
C ARG A 67 33.65 6.90 4.81
N ILE A 68 33.96 7.53 5.94
CA ILE A 68 33.67 8.93 6.18
C ILE A 68 34.99 9.71 6.14
N LEU A 69 35.07 10.71 5.27
CA LEU A 69 36.18 11.65 5.19
C LEU A 69 35.83 12.87 6.03
N ASN A 70 36.57 13.09 7.13
CA ASN A 70 36.46 14.31 7.91
C ASN A 70 37.55 15.28 7.46
N ILE A 71 37.15 16.35 6.77
CA ILE A 71 38.03 17.48 6.44
C ILE A 71 37.84 18.50 7.55
N THR A 72 38.88 18.72 8.36
CA THR A 72 38.94 19.87 9.27
C THR A 72 39.90 20.88 8.66
N ASP A 73 39.36 21.98 8.14
CA ASP A 73 40.14 23.20 7.96
C ASP A 73 40.05 23.98 9.27
N ASN A 74 41.21 24.24 9.87
CA ASN A 74 41.35 25.15 10.99
C ASN A 74 42.72 25.80 10.87
N GLN A 75 42.89 26.70 9.88
CA GLN A 75 43.76 27.89 9.82
C GLN A 75 45.11 27.97 10.58
N THR A 76 45.71 26.88 11.07
CA THR A 76 47.05 26.91 11.66
C THR A 76 47.77 25.58 11.40
N HIS A 77 48.79 25.70 10.55
CA HIS A 77 49.87 24.75 10.24
C HIS A 77 50.05 23.57 11.21
N LYS A 78 49.46 22.41 10.89
CA LYS A 78 49.95 21.09 11.33
C LYS A 78 49.72 20.05 10.23
N THR A 79 50.72 19.18 10.05
CA THR A 79 50.76 18.05 9.13
C THR A 79 49.42 17.33 9.01
N ILE A 80 48.94 17.18 7.76
CA ILE A 80 47.66 16.56 7.42
C ILE A 80 47.75 15.06 7.75
N PHE A 81 47.14 14.65 8.85
CA PHE A 81 46.82 13.25 9.09
C PHE A 81 45.36 12.99 8.67
N SER A 82 45.16 12.37 7.50
CA SER A 82 43.84 11.86 7.14
C SER A 82 43.51 10.64 8.00
N THR A 83 42.56 10.75 8.93
CA THR A 83 42.07 9.58 9.67
C THR A 83 40.84 9.03 8.94
N ILE A 84 40.98 7.90 8.25
CA ILE A 84 39.85 7.17 7.66
C ILE A 84 39.06 6.53 8.81
N LYS A 85 37.91 7.08 9.19
CA LYS A 85 36.97 6.40 10.10
C LYS A 85 35.98 5.58 9.28
N ARG A 86 36.01 4.26 9.49
CA ARG A 86 35.01 3.30 9.01
C ARG A 86 33.88 3.24 10.03
N SER A 87 32.67 3.60 9.60
CA SER A 87 31.48 3.61 10.45
C SER A 87 30.51 2.51 10.05
N ILE A 88 29.90 1.84 11.04
CA ILE A 88 28.87 0.82 10.84
C ILE A 88 27.49 1.42 11.06
N PHE A 89 26.55 1.13 10.17
CA PHE A 89 25.13 1.42 10.33
C PHE A 89 24.37 0.11 10.51
N ILE A 90 23.47 0.04 11.49
CA ILE A 90 22.38 -0.94 11.50
C ILE A 90 21.27 -0.32 10.66
N THR A 91 21.22 -0.68 9.38
CA THR A 91 20.04 -0.34 8.59
C THR A 91 18.89 -1.17 9.12
N LYS A 92 17.89 -0.53 9.73
CA LYS A 92 16.56 -1.13 9.87
C LYS A 92 16.25 -1.75 8.51
N PRO A 93 16.01 -3.06 8.38
CA PRO A 93 15.75 -3.65 7.08
C PRO A 93 14.64 -2.83 6.44
N PHE A 94 14.94 -2.19 5.30
CA PHE A 94 13.99 -1.39 4.57
C PHE A 94 13.04 -2.39 3.92
N ILE A 95 12.05 -2.84 4.69
CA ILE A 95 11.02 -3.73 4.20
C ILE A 95 10.01 -2.84 3.49
N PRO A 96 9.90 -2.92 2.15
CA PRO A 96 8.92 -2.13 1.42
C PRO A 96 7.52 -2.61 1.81
N ILE A 97 6.67 -1.67 2.25
CA ILE A 97 5.25 -1.95 2.49
C ILE A 97 4.54 -1.61 1.19
N SER A 98 4.40 -2.60 0.30
CA SER A 98 3.77 -2.40 -1.01
C SER A 98 2.34 -1.89 -0.88
N HIS A 99 1.58 -2.36 0.12
CA HIS A 99 0.20 -1.98 0.32
C HIS A 99 -0.23 -2.10 1.79
N LEU A 100 -0.56 -0.97 2.42
CA LEU A 100 -1.28 -0.92 3.69
C LEU A 100 -2.79 -0.83 3.41
N TYR A 101 -3.55 -1.83 3.85
CA TYR A 101 -5.01 -1.80 3.75
C TYR A 101 -5.67 -1.72 5.13
N LEU A 102 -6.23 -0.55 5.45
CA LEU A 102 -6.94 -0.25 6.69
C LEU A 102 -8.42 -0.58 6.56
N ARG A 103 -8.72 -1.88 6.57
CA ARG A 103 -10.09 -2.38 6.40
C ARG A 103 -10.91 -2.21 7.67
N LEU A 104 -11.92 -1.33 7.62
CA LEU A 104 -12.86 -0.99 8.69
C LEU A 104 -12.14 -0.54 9.97
N SER A 105 -10.94 -0.01 9.82
CA SER A 105 -10.07 0.31 10.94
C SER A 105 -9.71 1.79 11.02
N PHE A 106 -9.89 2.59 9.96
CA PHE A 106 -9.60 4.02 9.97
C PHE A 106 -10.67 4.78 10.77
N SER A 107 -10.24 5.56 11.78
CA SER A 107 -11.11 6.36 12.66
C SER A 107 -10.76 7.86 12.67
N GLY A 108 -9.92 8.32 11.74
CA GLY A 108 -9.42 9.68 11.68
C GLY A 108 -7.96 9.80 12.12
N PHE A 109 -7.61 10.91 12.75
CA PHE A 109 -6.24 11.26 13.10
C PHE A 109 -6.08 11.60 14.59
N ASP A 110 -4.91 11.27 15.12
CA ASP A 110 -4.40 11.79 16.38
C ASP A 110 -3.10 12.55 16.09
N GLY A 111 -3.20 13.88 16.05
CA GLY A 111 -2.14 14.74 15.52
C GLY A 111 -1.77 14.36 14.09
N LYS A 112 -0.54 13.86 13.90
CA LYS A 112 -0.01 13.50 12.59
C LYS A 112 -0.20 12.02 12.22
N ASP A 113 -0.66 11.19 13.15
CA ASP A 113 -0.72 9.74 13.00
C ASP A 113 -2.17 9.28 12.78
N ILE A 114 -2.35 8.15 12.09
CA ILE A 114 -3.69 7.60 11.83
C ILE A 114 -4.21 7.00 13.13
N ARG A 115 -5.41 7.40 13.57
CA ARG A 115 -6.11 6.76 14.68
C ARG A 115 -6.95 5.61 14.15
N LEU A 116 -6.80 4.45 14.76
CA LEU A 116 -7.57 3.25 14.45
C LEU A 116 -8.85 3.18 15.29
N GLU A 117 -9.86 2.44 14.84
CA GLU A 117 -11.09 2.16 15.59
C GLU A 117 -10.80 1.49 16.96
N SER A 118 -9.68 0.79 17.10
CA SER A 118 -9.23 0.22 18.37
C SER A 118 -8.73 1.26 19.38
N GLY A 119 -8.62 2.53 18.99
CA GLY A 119 -7.99 3.61 19.76
C GLY A 119 -6.46 3.65 19.63
N LEU A 120 -5.84 2.70 18.93
CA LEU A 120 -4.41 2.70 18.66
C LEU A 120 -4.03 3.72 17.58
N CYS A 121 -2.83 4.29 17.67
CA CYS A 121 -2.29 5.18 16.65
C CYS A 121 -1.26 4.45 15.78
N LEU A 122 -1.49 4.48 14.47
CA LEU A 122 -0.55 4.00 13.48
C LEU A 122 0.39 5.15 13.10
N SER A 123 1.62 5.08 13.60
CA SER A 123 2.67 6.05 13.30
C SER A 123 3.14 5.98 11.85
N SER A 124 3.80 7.04 11.40
CA SER A 124 4.32 7.15 10.02
C SER A 124 5.13 5.94 9.58
N LEU A 125 4.72 5.33 8.46
CA LEU A 125 5.46 4.25 7.80
C LEU A 125 6.39 4.83 6.73
N SER A 126 7.69 4.59 6.82
CA SER A 126 8.69 5.20 5.91
C SER A 126 8.89 4.46 4.58
N SER A 127 8.16 3.37 4.34
CA SER A 127 8.34 2.52 3.16
C SER A 127 7.01 2.11 2.51
N VAL A 128 5.91 2.78 2.89
CA VAL A 128 4.58 2.48 2.32
C VAL A 128 4.45 3.07 0.92
N GLU A 129 4.06 2.24 -0.04
CA GLU A 129 3.84 2.65 -1.42
C GLU A 129 2.37 2.98 -1.71
N LYS A 130 1.45 2.18 -1.15
CA LYS A 130 0.02 2.32 -1.35
C LYS A 130 -0.71 2.25 -0.02
N ILE A 131 -1.65 3.15 0.19
CA ILE A 131 -2.57 3.13 1.31
C ILE A 131 -3.97 2.93 0.76
N SER A 132 -4.73 2.05 1.37
CA SER A 132 -6.17 1.94 1.11
C SER A 132 -6.95 1.97 2.40
N ILE A 133 -8.06 2.68 2.37
CA ILE A 133 -9.08 2.66 3.42
C ILE A 133 -10.39 2.19 2.81
N ASN A 134 -11.35 1.85 3.66
CA ASN A 134 -12.73 1.66 3.22
C ASN A 134 -13.74 2.30 4.17
N GLU A 135 -15.00 2.36 3.74
CA GLU A 135 -16.10 3.02 4.45
C GLU A 135 -16.20 2.61 5.93
N LYS A 136 -16.30 3.61 6.80
CA LYS A 136 -16.60 3.48 8.23
C LYS A 136 -18.10 3.33 8.42
N GLY A 137 -18.60 2.09 8.46
CA GLY A 137 -20.01 1.81 8.75
C GLY A 137 -20.98 2.52 7.80
N LYS A 138 -22.28 2.52 8.11
CA LYS A 138 -23.29 3.17 7.26
C LYS A 138 -23.29 4.68 7.49
N GLY A 139 -22.84 5.45 6.50
CA GLY A 139 -23.27 6.83 6.31
C GLY A 139 -22.22 7.93 6.36
N ASN A 140 -20.99 7.66 6.81
CA ASN A 140 -19.99 8.70 7.00
C ASN A 140 -19.29 9.07 5.68
N THR A 141 -19.45 10.33 5.29
CA THR A 141 -18.69 10.99 4.23
C THR A 141 -17.33 11.38 4.77
N LEU A 142 -16.27 11.07 4.02
CA LEU A 142 -14.93 11.56 4.34
C LEU A 142 -14.92 13.09 4.27
N SER A 143 -14.38 13.74 5.30
CA SER A 143 -14.16 15.19 5.25
C SER A 143 -12.96 15.53 4.37
N GLU A 144 -12.85 16.80 3.96
CA GLU A 144 -11.65 17.27 3.24
C GLU A 144 -10.39 17.05 4.09
N GLU A 145 -10.46 17.36 5.38
CA GLU A 145 -9.36 17.18 6.34
C GLU A 145 -8.95 15.72 6.48
N GLU A 146 -9.88 14.77 6.40
CA GLU A 146 -9.55 13.34 6.45
C GLU A 146 -8.80 12.90 5.20
N VAL A 147 -9.23 13.33 4.01
CA VAL A 147 -8.53 13.01 2.76
C VAL A 147 -7.14 13.65 2.75
N ILE A 148 -7.04 14.92 3.15
CA ILE A 148 -5.75 15.62 3.26
C ILE A 148 -4.85 15.01 4.32
N GLY A 149 -5.40 14.61 5.46
CA GLY A 149 -4.67 13.90 6.52
C GLY A 149 -4.07 12.59 6.01
N LEU A 150 -4.82 11.83 5.19
CA LEU A 150 -4.33 10.58 4.60
C LEU A 150 -3.21 10.82 3.60
N ILE A 151 -3.31 11.87 2.77
CA ILE A 151 -2.25 12.28 1.86
C ILE A 151 -1.01 12.68 2.66
N ASN A 152 -1.16 13.57 3.65
CA ASN A 152 -0.08 14.02 4.52
C ASN A 152 0.59 12.87 5.28
N TYR A 153 -0.18 11.88 5.71
CA TYR A 153 0.36 10.68 6.32
C TYR A 153 1.19 9.87 5.31
N GLY A 154 0.67 9.65 4.10
CA GLY A 154 1.32 8.87 3.06
C GLY A 154 2.62 9.49 2.53
N ILE A 155 2.65 10.81 2.27
CA ILE A 155 3.82 11.48 1.68
C ILE A 155 5.07 11.43 2.57
N LYS A 156 4.92 11.24 3.89
CA LYS A 156 6.05 10.97 4.80
C LYS A 156 6.88 9.75 4.38
N SER A 157 6.27 8.83 3.62
CA SER A 157 7.00 7.78 2.90
C SER A 157 7.49 8.31 1.55
N PRO A 158 8.81 8.27 1.27
CA PRO A 158 9.36 8.63 -0.03
C PRO A 158 8.94 7.66 -1.15
N THR A 159 8.44 6.47 -0.81
CA THR A 159 7.97 5.48 -1.79
C THR A 159 6.46 5.53 -2.04
N PHE A 160 5.73 6.40 -1.34
CA PHE A 160 4.28 6.56 -1.50
C PHE A 160 3.92 7.03 -2.92
N LYS A 161 2.92 6.37 -3.50
CA LYS A 161 2.46 6.56 -4.88
C LYS A 161 0.96 6.74 -4.95
N ALA A 162 0.18 6.02 -4.12
CA ALA A 162 -1.26 5.98 -4.26
C ALA A 162 -2.06 5.87 -2.95
N LEU A 163 -3.15 6.63 -2.88
CA LEU A 163 -4.22 6.52 -1.89
C LEU A 163 -5.48 6.01 -2.56
N TRP A 164 -6.09 4.96 -2.01
CA TRP A 164 -7.33 4.37 -2.53
C TRP A 164 -8.44 4.42 -1.49
N LEU A 165 -9.54 5.05 -1.86
CA LEU A 165 -10.73 5.24 -1.04
C LEU A 165 -11.79 4.22 -1.50
N HIS A 166 -11.83 3.05 -0.87
CA HIS A 166 -12.74 1.99 -1.27
C HIS A 166 -14.11 2.15 -0.59
N SER A 167 -15.17 2.25 -1.38
CA SER A 167 -16.55 2.37 -0.86
C SER A 167 -16.81 3.61 0.02
N CYS A 168 -15.85 4.52 0.20
CA CYS A 168 -16.05 5.76 0.94
C CYS A 168 -16.96 6.72 0.17
N LYS A 169 -17.79 7.50 0.89
CA LYS A 169 -18.42 8.69 0.31
C LYS A 169 -17.40 9.84 0.35
N LEU A 170 -17.26 10.56 -0.76
CA LEU A 170 -16.26 11.60 -0.92
C LEU A 170 -16.83 13.00 -0.59
N PRO A 171 -15.99 13.96 -0.17
CA PRO A 171 -16.38 15.36 -0.18
C PRO A 171 -16.61 15.82 -1.63
N SER A 172 -17.45 16.85 -1.84
CA SER A 172 -17.78 17.34 -3.19
C SER A 172 -16.56 17.83 -3.98
N SER A 173 -15.61 18.42 -3.26
CA SER A 173 -14.32 18.91 -3.73
C SER A 173 -13.39 18.98 -2.52
N ILE A 174 -12.13 19.30 -2.77
CA ILE A 174 -11.15 19.65 -1.75
C ILE A 174 -10.62 21.03 -2.08
N ASN A 175 -10.49 21.91 -1.10
CA ASN A 175 -9.83 23.19 -1.32
C ASN A 175 -8.39 22.95 -1.85
N PRO A 176 -8.02 23.43 -3.05
CA PRO A 176 -6.68 23.25 -3.57
C PRO A 176 -5.58 23.73 -2.62
N ASP A 177 -5.82 24.80 -1.87
CA ASP A 177 -4.83 25.45 -1.01
C ASP A 177 -4.38 24.58 0.17
N ILE A 178 -5.20 23.60 0.57
CA ILE A 178 -4.84 22.65 1.65
C ILE A 178 -4.21 21.36 1.12
N ILE A 179 -4.13 21.17 -0.21
CA ILE A 179 -3.49 20.02 -0.84
C ILE A 179 -1.96 20.20 -0.75
N PRO A 180 -1.21 19.23 -0.17
CA PRO A 180 0.24 19.36 -0.01
C PRO A 180 0.97 19.48 -1.36
N GLU A 181 1.84 20.49 -1.53
CA GLU A 181 2.62 20.68 -2.76
C GLU A 181 3.45 19.44 -3.13
N GLU A 182 4.01 18.75 -2.14
CA GLU A 182 4.76 17.51 -2.36
C GLU A 182 3.92 16.45 -3.07
N SER A 183 2.62 16.34 -2.75
CA SER A 183 1.73 15.37 -3.39
C SER A 183 1.53 15.67 -4.88
N ARG A 184 1.52 16.95 -5.27
CA ARG A 184 1.44 17.40 -6.67
C ARG A 184 2.74 17.12 -7.40
N LEU A 185 3.88 17.49 -6.80
CA LEU A 185 5.21 17.27 -7.38
C LEU A 185 5.50 15.79 -7.64
N ARG A 186 5.07 14.92 -6.72
CA ARG A 186 5.22 13.46 -6.84
C ARG A 186 4.11 12.79 -7.64
N ASN A 187 3.13 13.55 -8.14
CA ASN A 187 1.97 13.05 -8.89
C ASN A 187 1.26 11.88 -8.17
N ILE A 188 1.02 12.05 -6.86
CA ILE A 188 0.35 11.03 -6.05
C ILE A 188 -1.06 10.79 -6.58
N LYS A 189 -1.42 9.52 -6.77
CA LYS A 189 -2.75 9.14 -7.26
C LYS A 189 -3.71 8.96 -6.09
N VAL A 190 -4.80 9.72 -6.07
CA VAL A 190 -5.88 9.59 -5.07
C VAL A 190 -7.14 9.13 -5.81
N ILE A 191 -7.53 7.88 -5.58
CA ILE A 191 -8.54 7.18 -6.39
C ILE A 191 -9.73 6.78 -5.51
N SER A 192 -10.96 7.06 -5.97
CA SER A 192 -12.18 6.45 -5.45
C SER A 192 -12.59 5.28 -6.32
N SER A 193 -12.56 4.06 -5.76
CA SER A 193 -13.02 2.88 -6.49
C SER A 193 -14.54 2.77 -6.54
N ARG A 194 -15.24 3.48 -5.66
CA ARG A 194 -16.71 3.51 -5.60
C ARG A 194 -17.26 4.33 -6.75
N ASP A 195 -16.68 5.51 -6.96
CA ASP A 195 -17.19 6.52 -7.88
C ASP A 195 -16.50 6.51 -9.24
N ALA A 196 -15.51 5.62 -9.42
CA ALA A 196 -14.69 5.55 -10.62
C ALA A 196 -14.11 6.91 -11.02
N CYS A 197 -13.58 7.63 -10.03
CA CYS A 197 -12.96 8.93 -10.22
C CYS A 197 -11.62 9.04 -9.46
N TYR A 198 -10.85 10.06 -9.82
CA TYR A 198 -9.63 10.45 -9.12
C TYR A 198 -9.72 11.92 -8.70
N LEU A 199 -8.97 12.28 -7.66
CA LEU A 199 -8.83 13.68 -7.25
C LEU A 199 -7.75 14.33 -8.11
N ASP A 200 -8.11 15.37 -8.86
CA ASP A 200 -7.14 16.26 -9.46
C ASP A 200 -6.52 17.14 -8.36
N LEU A 201 -5.26 16.88 -8.03
CA LEU A 201 -4.53 17.59 -6.97
C LEU A 201 -4.28 19.08 -7.26
N LYS A 202 -4.48 19.53 -8.50
CA LYS A 202 -4.36 20.95 -8.87
C LYS A 202 -5.66 21.70 -8.65
N SER A 203 -6.78 21.14 -9.09
CA SER A 203 -8.09 21.78 -8.99
C SER A 203 -8.88 21.40 -7.74
N GLY A 204 -8.48 20.34 -7.04
CA GLY A 204 -9.20 19.78 -5.91
C GLY A 204 -10.53 19.12 -6.27
N LYS A 205 -10.79 18.88 -7.57
CA LYS A 205 -12.03 18.29 -8.06
C LYS A 205 -11.87 16.80 -8.33
N TRP A 206 -12.98 16.07 -8.19
CA TRP A 206 -13.06 14.68 -8.61
C TRP A 206 -13.39 14.60 -10.09
N SER A 207 -12.56 13.89 -10.85
CA SER A 207 -12.69 13.75 -12.30
C SER A 207 -12.73 12.29 -12.70
N LYS A 208 -13.46 11.99 -13.77
CA LYS A 208 -13.38 10.70 -14.45
C LYS A 208 -12.05 10.62 -15.21
N PRO A 209 -11.43 9.44 -15.31
CA PRO A 209 -10.24 9.28 -16.13
C PRO A 209 -10.60 9.42 -17.61
N ASP A 210 -9.81 10.18 -18.35
CA ASP A 210 -9.89 10.35 -19.82
C ASP A 210 -8.62 9.85 -20.53
N ASP A 211 -7.58 9.49 -19.77
CA ASP A 211 -6.32 8.97 -20.27
C ASP A 211 -6.08 7.50 -19.89
N ILE A 212 -5.43 6.76 -20.80
CA ILE A 212 -5.14 5.32 -20.64
C ILE A 212 -4.32 5.03 -19.38
N GLN A 213 -3.41 5.91 -18.98
CA GLN A 213 -2.54 5.68 -17.83
C GLN A 213 -3.36 5.69 -16.52
N THR A 214 -4.26 6.67 -16.36
CA THR A 214 -5.14 6.74 -15.20
C THR A 214 -6.17 5.61 -15.20
N ILE A 215 -6.74 5.25 -16.36
CA ILE A 215 -7.62 4.08 -16.48
C ILE A 215 -6.88 2.81 -16.04
N THR A 216 -5.64 2.62 -16.50
CA THR A 216 -4.80 1.46 -16.14
C THR A 216 -4.55 1.39 -14.64
N GLU A 217 -4.20 2.52 -14.02
CA GLU A 217 -3.98 2.59 -12.58
C GLU A 217 -5.27 2.24 -11.80
N MET A 218 -6.42 2.79 -12.20
CA MET A 218 -7.70 2.50 -11.57
C MET A 218 -8.14 1.03 -11.73
N CYS A 219 -7.79 0.40 -12.85
CA CYS A 219 -8.07 -1.01 -13.11
C CYS A 219 -7.09 -1.96 -12.39
N SER A 220 -5.96 -1.46 -11.86
CA SER A 220 -5.01 -2.26 -11.07
C SER A 220 -5.53 -2.66 -9.68
N GLY A 221 -6.60 -2.01 -9.21
CA GLY A 221 -7.23 -2.29 -7.92
C GLY A 221 -8.62 -2.90 -8.05
N ALA A 222 -9.33 -2.94 -6.93
CA ALA A 222 -10.67 -3.52 -6.89
C ALA A 222 -11.73 -2.44 -7.14
N LEU A 223 -12.51 -2.62 -8.21
CA LEU A 223 -13.69 -1.80 -8.53
C LEU A 223 -14.94 -2.47 -7.94
N VAL A 224 -15.90 -1.66 -7.46
CA VAL A 224 -17.05 -2.16 -6.71
C VAL A 224 -18.35 -1.60 -7.29
N ILE A 225 -19.29 -2.49 -7.61
CA ILE A 225 -20.67 -2.14 -7.96
C ILE A 225 -21.57 -2.74 -6.89
N HIS A 226 -22.14 -1.88 -6.03
CA HIS A 226 -22.99 -2.30 -4.92
C HIS A 226 -24.44 -1.85 -5.12
N ARG A 227 -25.43 -2.65 -4.71
CA ARG A 227 -26.87 -2.34 -4.81
C ARG A 227 -27.21 -0.94 -4.30
N ASP A 228 -26.68 -0.60 -3.13
CA ASP A 228 -26.94 0.68 -2.44
C ASP A 228 -26.22 1.90 -3.05
N THR A 229 -25.40 1.72 -4.10
CA THR A 229 -24.82 2.86 -4.83
C THR A 229 -25.80 3.42 -5.85
N SER A 230 -25.77 4.74 -6.07
CA SER A 230 -26.68 5.39 -7.01
C SER A 230 -26.49 4.86 -8.43
N LYS A 231 -27.55 4.90 -9.24
CA LYS A 231 -27.51 4.47 -10.64
C LYS A 231 -26.43 5.22 -11.45
N SER A 232 -26.20 6.50 -11.15
CA SER A 232 -25.15 7.30 -11.80
C SER A 232 -23.73 6.81 -11.46
N ILE A 233 -23.48 6.45 -10.20
CA ILE A 233 -22.21 5.88 -9.75
C ILE A 233 -21.97 4.52 -10.39
N GLN A 234 -22.97 3.62 -10.36
CA GLN A 234 -22.87 2.32 -11.00
C GLN A 234 -22.57 2.44 -12.50
N ARG A 235 -23.25 3.37 -13.20
CA ARG A 235 -22.97 3.65 -14.61
C ARG A 235 -21.54 4.09 -14.85
N SER A 236 -21.00 4.96 -13.99
CA SER A 236 -19.63 5.46 -14.14
C SER A 236 -18.59 4.35 -13.97
N VAL A 237 -18.83 3.40 -13.05
CA VAL A 237 -17.98 2.21 -12.92
C VAL A 237 -18.11 1.31 -14.16
N ILE A 238 -19.31 1.09 -14.69
CA ILE A 238 -19.53 0.29 -15.91
C ILE A 238 -18.82 0.92 -17.11
N GLU A 239 -18.95 2.23 -17.31
CA GLU A 239 -18.26 2.97 -18.37
C GLU A 239 -16.74 2.79 -18.29
N LEU A 240 -16.15 2.91 -17.09
CA LEU A 240 -14.73 2.67 -16.88
C LEU A 240 -14.31 1.23 -17.22
N LEU A 241 -15.12 0.23 -16.83
CA LEU A 241 -14.84 -1.18 -17.11
C LEU A 241 -14.89 -1.47 -18.60
N VAL A 242 -15.89 -0.94 -19.31
CA VAL A 242 -16.04 -1.08 -20.76
C VAL A 242 -14.87 -0.43 -21.48
N GLU A 243 -14.52 0.80 -21.10
CA GLU A 243 -13.40 1.51 -21.70
C GLU A 243 -12.08 0.76 -21.52
N ALA A 244 -11.80 0.29 -20.30
CA ALA A 244 -10.63 -0.54 -20.02
C ALA A 244 -10.64 -1.84 -20.85
N SER A 245 -11.80 -2.49 -20.99
CA SER A 245 -11.95 -3.69 -21.80
C SER A 245 -11.71 -3.45 -23.29
N ASN A 246 -12.19 -2.33 -23.84
CA ASN A 246 -12.01 -1.95 -25.24
C ASN A 246 -10.53 -1.69 -25.58
N HIS A 247 -9.76 -1.24 -24.59
CA HIS A 247 -8.32 -1.03 -24.71
C HIS A 247 -7.46 -2.23 -24.29
N ASP A 248 -8.07 -3.40 -24.04
CA ASP A 248 -7.39 -4.60 -23.50
C ASP A 248 -6.55 -4.32 -22.22
N ILE A 249 -6.98 -3.35 -21.43
CA ILE A 249 -6.37 -3.04 -20.14
C ILE A 249 -6.79 -4.13 -19.14
N PRO A 250 -5.84 -4.81 -18.47
CA PRO A 250 -6.17 -5.82 -17.48
C PRO A 250 -6.96 -5.21 -16.29
N ILE A 251 -8.12 -5.78 -16.00
CA ILE A 251 -8.95 -5.36 -14.87
C ILE A 251 -8.73 -6.34 -13.73
N TYR A 252 -7.99 -5.92 -12.71
CA TYR A 252 -7.53 -6.78 -11.63
C TYR A 252 -8.69 -7.44 -10.87
N ARG A 253 -9.71 -6.67 -10.49
CA ARG A 253 -10.88 -7.20 -9.76
C ARG A 253 -12.13 -6.34 -9.91
N VAL A 254 -13.25 -6.99 -10.21
CA VAL A 254 -14.61 -6.42 -10.05
C VAL A 254 -15.34 -7.13 -8.92
N THR A 255 -15.94 -6.36 -8.02
CA THR A 255 -16.80 -6.88 -6.93
C THR A 255 -18.24 -6.43 -7.15
N LEU A 256 -19.15 -7.39 -7.30
CA LEU A 256 -20.59 -7.17 -7.35
C LEU A 256 -21.20 -7.43 -5.96
N GLY A 257 -21.58 -6.35 -5.28
CA GLY A 257 -22.11 -6.37 -3.92
C GLY A 257 -23.63 -6.30 -3.89
N CYS A 258 -24.29 -7.43 -3.65
CA CYS A 258 -25.75 -7.60 -3.64
C CYS A 258 -26.45 -7.02 -4.89
N SER A 259 -25.71 -6.85 -6.00
CA SER A 259 -26.14 -5.99 -7.11
C SER A 259 -26.67 -6.74 -8.33
N ILE A 260 -26.50 -8.06 -8.39
CA ILE A 260 -26.99 -8.89 -9.49
C ILE A 260 -28.50 -9.09 -9.32
N ASP A 261 -29.26 -8.80 -10.38
CA ASP A 261 -30.68 -9.12 -10.52
C ASP A 261 -30.86 -10.40 -11.34
N LYS A 262 -30.31 -10.42 -12.56
CA LYS A 262 -30.40 -11.55 -13.50
C LYS A 262 -29.32 -11.49 -14.57
N ILE A 263 -29.26 -12.52 -15.39
CA ILE A 263 -28.48 -12.55 -16.65
C ILE A 263 -29.47 -12.42 -17.81
N ASP A 264 -29.18 -11.57 -18.79
CA ASP A 264 -30.00 -11.42 -19.99
C ASP A 264 -29.67 -12.48 -21.07
N GLU A 265 -30.43 -12.48 -22.17
CA GLU A 265 -30.28 -13.43 -23.27
C GLU A 265 -28.93 -13.30 -24.00
N ASP A 266 -28.34 -12.10 -23.99
CA ASP A 266 -27.01 -11.81 -24.56
C ASP A 266 -25.86 -12.23 -23.61
N GLY A 267 -26.21 -12.70 -22.40
CA GLY A 267 -25.26 -13.14 -21.39
C GLY A 267 -24.67 -11.99 -20.56
N ASN A 268 -25.22 -10.78 -20.62
CA ASN A 268 -24.82 -9.65 -19.77
C ASN A 268 -25.43 -9.77 -18.37
N ILE A 269 -24.75 -9.18 -17.39
CA ILE A 269 -25.28 -9.10 -16.03
C ILE A 269 -26.20 -7.89 -15.91
N ILE A 270 -27.47 -8.13 -15.64
CA ILE A 270 -28.41 -7.08 -15.29
C ILE A 270 -28.32 -6.81 -13.79
N LEU A 271 -28.03 -5.56 -13.45
CA LEU A 271 -27.96 -5.09 -12.08
C LEU A 271 -29.36 -4.77 -11.55
N SER A 272 -29.55 -4.85 -10.24
CA SER A 272 -30.81 -4.47 -9.56
C SER A 272 -31.19 -2.99 -9.73
N SER A 273 -30.31 -2.15 -10.28
CA SER A 273 -30.59 -0.77 -10.71
C SER A 273 -31.19 -0.67 -12.13
N GLY A 274 -31.32 -1.81 -12.82
CA GLY A 274 -31.71 -1.92 -14.23
C GLY A 274 -30.61 -1.54 -15.22
N LEU A 275 -29.36 -1.38 -14.78
CA LEU A 275 -28.22 -1.20 -15.68
C LEU A 275 -27.69 -2.56 -16.12
N SER A 276 -27.22 -2.64 -17.37
CA SER A 276 -26.50 -3.80 -17.87
C SER A 276 -24.99 -3.60 -17.64
N LEU A 277 -24.35 -4.59 -17.05
CA LEU A 277 -22.91 -4.76 -17.07
C LEU A 277 -22.57 -5.69 -18.24
N PRO A 278 -22.09 -5.13 -19.37
CA PRO A 278 -21.77 -5.92 -20.55
C PRO A 278 -20.56 -6.81 -20.29
N ILE A 279 -20.38 -7.82 -21.15
CA ILE A 279 -19.24 -8.74 -21.08
C ILE A 279 -17.90 -7.97 -21.07
N ILE A 280 -17.16 -8.11 -19.98
CA ILE A 280 -15.82 -7.52 -19.81
C ILE A 280 -14.75 -8.58 -20.14
N THR A 281 -14.08 -8.40 -21.28
CA THR A 281 -13.14 -9.39 -21.85
C THR A 281 -11.75 -9.37 -21.21
N SER A 282 -11.39 -8.29 -20.50
CA SER A 282 -10.08 -8.14 -19.84
C SER A 282 -10.08 -8.38 -18.31
N LEU A 283 -11.16 -8.98 -17.77
CA LEU A 283 -11.35 -9.23 -16.33
C LEU A 283 -10.48 -10.37 -15.77
N GLU A 284 -9.65 -10.06 -14.77
CA GLU A 284 -8.82 -11.08 -14.11
C GLU A 284 -9.52 -11.78 -12.94
N ARG A 285 -10.31 -11.03 -12.17
CA ARG A 285 -10.96 -11.57 -10.96
C ARG A 285 -12.36 -11.01 -10.81
N MET A 286 -13.31 -11.88 -10.50
CA MET A 286 -14.65 -11.46 -10.14
C MET A 286 -14.96 -11.93 -8.72
N LYS A 287 -15.58 -11.06 -7.94
CA LYS A 287 -16.14 -11.39 -6.64
C LYS A 287 -17.62 -11.07 -6.62
N ILE A 288 -18.43 -12.02 -6.18
CA ILE A 288 -19.87 -11.85 -6.02
C ILE A 288 -20.19 -11.95 -4.54
N GLN A 289 -21.00 -11.02 -4.05
CA GLN A 289 -21.54 -11.04 -2.71
C GLN A 289 -23.05 -10.99 -2.82
N THR A 290 -23.73 -11.99 -2.29
CA THR A 290 -25.19 -12.01 -2.20
C THR A 290 -25.65 -11.48 -0.85
N GLU A 291 -26.95 -11.20 -0.76
CA GLU A 291 -27.62 -10.91 0.49
C GLU A 291 -27.40 -12.05 1.50
N LYS A 292 -27.30 -11.70 2.79
CA LYS A 292 -27.07 -12.69 3.85
C LYS A 292 -28.19 -13.74 3.84
N GLY A 293 -27.82 -15.01 3.66
CA GLY A 293 -28.75 -16.14 3.63
C GLY A 293 -29.43 -16.38 2.28
N ARG A 294 -29.10 -15.61 1.24
CA ARG A 294 -29.56 -15.88 -0.12
C ARG A 294 -28.67 -16.94 -0.77
N GLU A 295 -29.29 -18.01 -1.23
CA GLU A 295 -28.68 -19.01 -2.09
C GLU A 295 -28.73 -18.56 -3.55
N ILE A 296 -27.61 -18.72 -4.26
CA ILE A 296 -27.56 -18.52 -5.72
C ILE A 296 -28.09 -19.80 -6.36
N ASN A 297 -29.08 -19.68 -7.24
CA ASN A 297 -29.61 -20.86 -7.94
C ASN A 297 -28.71 -21.28 -9.11
N GLU A 298 -28.92 -22.50 -9.62
CA GLU A 298 -28.11 -23.08 -10.69
C GLU A 298 -28.09 -22.22 -11.97
N HIS A 299 -29.22 -21.63 -12.35
CA HIS A 299 -29.31 -20.77 -13.54
C HIS A 299 -28.43 -19.52 -13.39
N GLU A 300 -28.45 -18.88 -12.22
CA GLU A 300 -27.58 -17.74 -11.93
C GLU A 300 -26.11 -18.12 -11.94
N VAL A 301 -25.75 -19.24 -11.31
CA VAL A 301 -24.36 -19.76 -11.32
C VAL A 301 -23.89 -19.98 -12.76
N ASN A 302 -24.68 -20.68 -13.58
CA ASN A 302 -24.33 -20.97 -14.97
C ASN A 302 -24.19 -19.68 -15.79
N GLY A 303 -25.12 -18.74 -15.62
CA GLY A 303 -25.05 -17.45 -16.31
C GLY A 303 -23.81 -16.62 -15.91
N ILE A 304 -23.46 -16.60 -14.62
CA ILE A 304 -22.24 -15.95 -14.12
C ILE A 304 -20.99 -16.62 -14.70
N ILE A 305 -20.94 -17.95 -14.71
CA ILE A 305 -19.81 -18.72 -15.26
C ILE A 305 -19.65 -18.38 -16.74
N ASN A 306 -20.74 -18.41 -17.51
CA ASN A 306 -20.73 -18.07 -18.93
C ASN A 306 -20.26 -16.63 -19.17
N TYR A 307 -20.68 -15.68 -18.33
CA TYR A 307 -20.23 -14.29 -18.39
C TYR A 307 -18.71 -14.19 -18.18
N VAL A 308 -18.17 -14.76 -17.10
CA VAL A 308 -16.74 -14.59 -16.76
C VAL A 308 -15.81 -15.36 -17.70
N GLN A 309 -16.24 -16.50 -18.24
CA GLN A 309 -15.46 -17.31 -19.18
C GLN A 309 -15.17 -16.60 -20.50
N ARG A 310 -15.94 -15.56 -20.84
CA ARG A 310 -15.67 -14.71 -21.99
C ARG A 310 -14.41 -13.86 -21.82
N SER A 311 -13.94 -13.67 -20.58
CA SER A 311 -12.64 -13.06 -20.36
C SER A 311 -11.51 -14.07 -20.50
N GLN A 312 -10.61 -13.79 -21.44
CA GLN A 312 -9.39 -14.59 -21.64
C GLN A 312 -8.36 -14.43 -20.50
N ARG A 313 -8.57 -13.45 -19.62
CA ARG A 313 -7.66 -13.11 -18.51
C ARG A 313 -8.14 -13.64 -17.16
N LEU A 314 -9.29 -14.33 -17.11
CA LEU A 314 -9.88 -14.77 -15.85
C LEU A 314 -8.97 -15.72 -15.09
N LYS A 315 -8.60 -15.33 -13.88
CA LYS A 315 -7.78 -16.10 -12.93
C LYS A 315 -8.61 -16.62 -11.75
N LYS A 316 -9.68 -15.92 -11.36
CA LYS A 316 -10.46 -16.28 -10.16
C LYS A 316 -11.90 -15.75 -10.18
N LEU A 317 -12.85 -16.63 -9.88
CA LEU A 317 -14.22 -16.28 -9.48
C LEU A 317 -14.37 -16.60 -7.98
N GLN A 318 -14.96 -15.68 -7.21
CA GLN A 318 -15.17 -15.80 -5.76
C GLN A 318 -16.58 -15.38 -5.36
#